data_AF-A0A944TB04-F1
#
_entry.id   AF-A0A944TB04-F1
#
_cell.length_a   1.000
_cell.length_b   1.000
_cell.length_c   1.000
_cell.angle_alpha   90.00
_cell.angle_beta   90.00
_cell.angle_gamma   90.00
#
_symmetry.space_group_name_H-M   'P 1'
#
loop_
_entity.id
_entity.type
_entity.pdbx_description
1 polymer ?
#
loop_
_entity_poly.entity_id
_entity_poly.type
_entity_poly.pdbx_seq_one_letter_code
_entity_poly.pdbx_strand_id
1 'polypeptide(L)'
;MTASLLGIFILLLLLFAGAPLGFAMMAVGFVGYGLIRGWEPALVMVPQQILDLALNFGFSVLPLFILMGVFVARSGMSEDLYDACYKWLGHFRGGLA
;
A
#
# COMPACT_ATOMS: atom_id res chain seq x y z
N MET A 1 12.94 26.51 5.75
CA MET A 1 13.86 25.52 5.15
C MET A 1 14.47 24.59 6.20
N THR A 2 15.07 25.11 7.27
CA THR A 2 15.70 24.30 8.33
C THR A 2 14.72 23.32 9.01
N ALA A 3 13.49 23.75 9.33
CA ALA A 3 12.48 22.88 9.92
C ALA A 3 12.09 21.70 9.01
N SER A 4 12.01 21.92 7.69
CA SER A 4 11.72 20.87 6.71
C SER A 4 12.86 19.86 6.58
N LEU A 5 14.11 20.33 6.62
CA LEU A 5 15.31 19.47 6.62
C LEU A 5 15.37 18.60 7.88
N LEU A 6 15.08 19.16 9.04
CA LEU A 6 14.99 18.41 10.31
C LEU A 6 13.89 17.36 10.26
N GLY A 7 12.71 17.69 9.74
CA GLY A 7 11.61 16.74 9.58
C GLY A 7 12.02 15.54 8.70
N ILE A 8 12.66 15.80 7.55
CA ILE A 8 13.15 14.74 6.66
C ILE A 8 14.20 13.87 7.36
N PHE A 9 15.13 14.49 8.10
CA PHE A 9 16.16 13.76 8.83
C PHE A 9 15.57 12.84 9.92
N ILE A 10 14.59 13.33 10.69
CA ILE A 10 13.89 12.54 11.72
C ILE A 10 13.11 11.39 11.08
N LEU A 11 12.43 11.64 9.96
CA LEU A 11 11.69 10.62 9.22
C LEU A 11 12.64 9.51 8.72
N LEU A 12 13.80 9.88 8.17
CA LEU A 12 14.80 8.90 7.74
C LEU A 12 15.31 8.06 8.90
N LEU A 13 15.60 8.66 10.06
CA LEU A 13 15.99 7.91 11.25
C LEU A 13 14.93 6.90 11.70
N LEU A 14 13.65 7.27 11.68
CA LEU A 14 12.54 6.37 12.00
C LEU A 14 12.45 5.20 11.02
N LEU A 15 12.65 5.46 9.73
CA LEU A 15 12.68 4.42 8.69
C LEU A 15 13.85 3.46 8.87
N PHE A 16 15.05 3.97 9.15
CA PHE A 16 16.22 3.13 9.44
C PHE A 16 16.06 2.31 10.73
N ALA A 17 15.30 2.82 11.71
CA ALA A 17 14.92 2.08 12.91
C ALA A 17 13.86 0.99 12.66
N GLY A 18 13.36 0.85 11.42
CA GLY A 18 12.38 -0.17 11.05
C GLY A 18 10.93 0.21 11.35
N ALA A 19 10.63 1.49 11.62
CA ALA A 19 9.26 1.94 11.81
C ALA A 19 8.47 1.81 10.48
N PRO A 20 7.19 1.39 10.51
CA PRO A 20 6.38 1.36 9.30
C PRO A 20 6.21 2.77 8.73
N LEU A 21 6.43 2.91 7.42
CA LEU A 21 6.47 4.20 6.73
C LEU A 21 5.25 5.08 7.05
N GLY A 22 4.04 4.50 7.05
CA GLY A 22 2.81 5.25 7.32
C GLY A 22 2.77 5.92 8.69
N PHE A 23 3.17 5.21 9.76
CA PHE A 23 3.21 5.76 11.11
C PHE A 23 4.31 6.82 11.26
N ALA A 24 5.48 6.58 10.66
CA ALA A 24 6.57 7.55 10.66
C ALA A 24 6.18 8.85 9.94
N MET A 25 5.55 8.75 8.76
CA MET A 25 5.05 9.89 8.00
C MET A 25 3.98 10.66 8.76
N MET A 26 3.02 9.95 9.39
CA MET A 26 1.95 10.57 10.15
C MET A 26 2.50 11.32 11.38
N ALA A 27 3.40 10.71 12.15
CA ALA A 27 3.97 11.33 13.34
C ALA A 27 4.83 12.56 13.02
N VAL A 28 5.77 12.43 12.08
CA VAL A 28 6.66 13.54 11.70
C VAL A 28 5.88 14.66 11.00
N GLY A 29 4.94 14.31 10.13
CA GLY A 29 4.07 15.27 9.45
C GLY A 29 3.18 16.02 10.43
N PHE A 30 2.52 15.32 11.36
CA PHE A 30 1.67 15.93 12.37
C PHE A 30 2.43 16.88 13.30
N VAL A 31 3.55 16.42 13.88
CA VAL A 31 4.35 17.24 14.79
C VAL A 31 4.98 18.42 14.06
N GLY A 32 5.53 18.21 12.87
CA GLY A 32 6.12 19.28 12.07
C GLY A 32 5.10 20.34 11.64
N TYR A 33 3.90 19.91 11.24
CA TYR A 33 2.83 20.83 10.86
C TYR A 33 2.27 21.58 12.07
N GLY A 34 2.11 20.89 13.22
CA GLY A 34 1.69 21.49 14.48
C GLY A 34 2.62 22.59 14.96
N LEU A 35 3.94 22.37 14.89
CA LEU A 35 4.94 23.35 15.30
C LEU A 35 4.98 24.60 14.40
N ILE A 36 4.60 24.48 13.13
CA ILE A 36 4.67 25.60 12.16
C ILE A 36 3.35 26.35 12.07
N ARG A 37 2.21 25.64 12.08
CA ARG A 37 0.87 26.18 11.81
C ARG A 37 -0.06 26.17 13.02
N GLY A 38 0.31 25.50 14.12
CA GLY A 38 -0.51 25.33 15.32
C GLY A 38 -1.15 23.94 15.41
N TRP A 39 -1.53 23.54 16.63
CA TRP A 39 -2.07 22.21 16.90
C TRP A 39 -3.49 21.98 16.35
N GLU A 40 -4.32 23.02 16.34
CA GLU A 40 -5.68 22.97 15.81
C GLU A 40 -5.73 22.58 14.32
N PRO A 41 -5.00 23.26 13.40
CA PRO A 41 -4.98 22.87 12.00
C PRO A 41 -4.26 21.54 11.76
N ALA A 42 -3.31 21.15 12.62
CA ALA A 42 -2.65 19.85 12.53
C ALA A 42 -3.62 18.69 12.80
N LEU A 43 -4.54 18.84 13.77
CA LEU A 43 -5.56 17.84 14.06
C LEU A 43 -6.56 17.67 12.91
N VAL A 44 -6.90 18.75 12.21
CA VAL A 44 -7.81 18.71 11.05
C VAL A 44 -7.13 18.13 9.81
N MET A 45 -5.81 18.32 9.66
CA MET A 45 -5.04 17.83 8.52
C MET A 45 -4.95 16.29 8.47
N VAL A 46 -4.81 15.63 9.61
CA VAL A 46 -4.66 14.15 9.67
C VAL A 46 -5.83 13.40 9.02
N PRO A 47 -7.10 13.63 9.39
CA PRO A 47 -8.22 12.94 8.76
C PRO A 47 -8.34 13.30 7.26
N GLN A 48 -8.00 14.52 6.88
CA GLN A 48 -7.99 14.93 5.47
C GLN A 48 -7.01 14.08 4.65
N GLN A 49 -5.76 13.90 5.12
CA GLN A 49 -4.79 13.05 4.43
C GLN A 49 -5.22 11.59 4.32
N ILE A 50 -5.89 11.05 5.34
CA ILE A 50 -6.41 9.67 5.31
C ILE A 50 -7.52 9.55 4.27
N LEU A 51 -8.44 10.52 4.20
CA LEU A 51 -9.50 10.54 3.21
C LEU A 51 -8.95 10.69 1.79
N ASP A 52 -7.97 11.56 1.58
CA ASP A 52 -7.32 11.74 0.28
C ASP A 52 -6.65 10.44 -0.18
N LEU A 53 -6.05 9.67 0.73
CA LEU A 53 -5.50 8.35 0.43
C LEU A 53 -6.58 7.32 0.10
N ALA A 54 -7.66 7.28 0.89
CA ALA A 54 -8.75 6.34 0.70
C ALA A 54 -9.54 6.58 -0.59
N LEU A 55 -9.67 7.84 -1.00
CA LEU A 55 -10.33 8.26 -2.24
C LEU A 55 -9.38 8.27 -3.44
N ASN A 56 -8.11 7.90 -3.24
CA ASN A 56 -7.13 7.85 -4.31
C ASN A 56 -7.42 6.68 -5.27
N PHE A 57 -7.53 6.96 -6.57
CA PHE A 57 -7.74 5.94 -7.59
C PHE A 57 -6.66 4.84 -7.59
N GLY A 58 -5.41 5.18 -7.27
CA GLY A 58 -4.33 4.20 -7.15
C GLY A 58 -4.51 3.25 -5.97
N PHE A 59 -5.06 3.75 -4.85
CA PHE A 59 -5.34 2.90 -3.68
C PHE A 59 -6.46 1.89 -3.96
N SER A 60 -7.42 2.21 -4.84
CA SER A 60 -8.48 1.30 -5.29
C SER A 60 -7.96 0.06 -6.03
N VAL A 61 -6.74 0.07 -6.55
CA VAL A 61 -6.15 -1.09 -7.25
C VAL A 61 -5.93 -2.26 -6.28
N LEU A 62 -5.52 -2.00 -5.04
CA LEU A 62 -5.31 -3.02 -4.01
C LEU A 62 -6.57 -3.86 -3.70
N PRO A 63 -7.71 -3.26 -3.32
CA PRO A 63 -8.92 -4.02 -3.03
C PRO A 63 -9.49 -4.69 -4.29
N LEU A 64 -9.38 -4.08 -5.47
CA LEU A 64 -9.80 -4.71 -6.73
C LEU A 64 -8.94 -5.94 -7.07
N PHE A 65 -7.63 -5.88 -6.82
CA PHE A 65 -6.74 -7.03 -6.99
C PHE A 65 -7.07 -8.16 -6.00
N ILE A 66 -7.34 -7.82 -4.74
CA ILE A 66 -7.81 -8.79 -3.73
C ILE A 66 -9.15 -9.40 -4.16
N LEU A 67 -10.10 -8.58 -4.63
CA LEU A 67 -11.40 -9.03 -5.10
C LEU A 67 -11.27 -9.99 -6.30
N MET A 68 -10.43 -9.64 -7.28
CA MET A 68 -10.10 -10.50 -8.40
C MET A 68 -9.53 -11.83 -7.91
N GLY A 69 -8.57 -11.81 -6.98
CA GLY A 69 -7.98 -13.02 -6.40
C GLY A 69 -9.03 -13.92 -5.73
N VAL A 70 -9.97 -13.32 -4.98
CA VAL A 70 -11.09 -14.05 -4.37
C VAL A 70 -12.01 -14.65 -5.44
N PHE A 71 -12.33 -13.91 -6.50
CA PHE A 71 -13.14 -14.44 -7.60
C PHE A 71 -12.46 -15.62 -8.28
N VAL A 72 -11.18 -15.50 -8.64
CA VAL A 72 -10.40 -16.56 -9.29
C VAL A 72 -10.28 -17.81 -8.40
N ALA A 73 -10.17 -17.65 -7.08
CA ALA A 73 -10.10 -18.76 -6.14
C ALA A 73 -11.47 -19.43 -5.88
N ARG A 74 -12.58 -18.67 -5.93
CA ARG A 74 -13.93 -19.19 -5.63
C ARG A 74 -14.69 -19.70 -6.84
N SER A 75 -14.39 -19.22 -8.05
CA SER A 75 -15.10 -19.59 -9.26
C SER A 75 -14.63 -20.90 -9.90
N GLY A 76 -13.57 -21.52 -9.37
CA GLY A 76 -12.92 -22.68 -10.02
C GLY A 76 -12.05 -22.30 -11.23
N MET A 77 -11.96 -21.00 -11.58
CA MET A 77 -11.20 -20.53 -12.74
C MET A 77 -9.71 -20.90 -12.66
N SER A 78 -9.16 -21.07 -11.45
CA SER A 78 -7.79 -21.57 -11.24
C SER A 78 -7.61 -23.01 -11.73
N GLU A 79 -8.60 -23.87 -11.50
CA GLU A 79 -8.60 -25.27 -11.94
C GLU A 79 -8.79 -25.36 -13.45
N ASP A 80 -9.72 -24.58 -14.01
CA ASP A 80 -9.93 -24.49 -15.46
C ASP A 80 -8.67 -24.02 -16.19
N LEU A 81 -7.95 -23.03 -15.63
CA LEU A 81 -6.66 -22.58 -16.16
C LEU A 81 -5.60 -23.68 -16.11
N TYR A 82 -5.54 -24.41 -15.00
CA TYR A 82 -4.59 -25.52 -14.84
C TYR A 82 -4.85 -26.62 -15.85
N ASP A 83 -6.11 -27.02 -16.03
CA ASP A 83 -6.53 -28.02 -17.01
C ASP A 83 -6.26 -27.57 -18.46
N ALA A 84 -6.50 -26.29 -18.77
CA ALA A 84 -6.18 -25.73 -20.08
C ALA A 84 -4.67 -25.75 -20.34
N CYS A 85 -3.85 -25.32 -19.37
CA CYS A 85 -2.40 -25.39 -19.44
C CYS A 85 -1.91 -26.83 -19.57
N TYR A 86 -2.48 -27.77 -18.81
CA TYR A 86 -2.13 -29.19 -18.85
C TYR A 86 -2.47 -29.81 -20.21
N LYS A 87 -3.65 -29.54 -20.77
CA LYS A 87 -4.00 -30.00 -22.13
C LYS A 87 -3.11 -29.39 -23.20
N TRP A 88 -2.62 -28.17 -23.03
CA TRP A 88 -1.79 -27.51 -24.04
C TRP A 88 -0.32 -27.91 -23.96
N LEU A 89 0.23 -28.02 -22.75
CA LEU A 89 1.65 -28.32 -22.49
C LEU A 89 1.94 -29.79 -22.20
N GLY A 90 0.95 -30.57 -21.76
CA GLY A 90 1.10 -32.00 -21.46
C GLY A 90 1.45 -32.87 -22.69
N HIS A 91 1.27 -32.34 -23.90
CA HIS A 91 1.72 -32.98 -25.14
C HIS A 91 3.24 -32.84 -25.39
N PHE A 92 3.94 -31.97 -24.65
CA PHE A 92 5.40 -31.86 -24.71
C PHE A 92 6.06 -32.89 -23.80
N ARG A 93 7.07 -33.60 -24.32
CA ARG A 93 7.81 -34.66 -23.61
C ARG A 93 8.52 -34.06 -22.38
N GLY A 94 7.99 -34.33 -21.19
CA GLY A 94 8.49 -33.82 -19.90
C GLY A 94 7.44 -33.15 -18.99
N GLY A 95 6.16 -33.08 -19.39
CA GLY A 95 5.10 -32.46 -18.60
C GLY A 95 4.62 -33.31 -17.42
N LEU A 96 5.03 -32.95 -16.20
CA LEU A 96 4.52 -33.33 -14.85
C LEU A 96 3.76 -34.67 -14.71
N ALA A 97 4.27 -35.69 -15.39
CA ALA A 97 4.08 -37.10 -15.08
C ALA A 97 5.47 -37.70 -14.87
#